data_AF-A0A835I5H6-F1
#
_entry.id   AF-A0A835I5H6-F1
#
_cell.length_a   1.000
_cell.length_b   1.000
_cell.length_c   1.000
_cell.angle_alpha   90.00
_cell.angle_beta   90.00
_cell.angle_gamma   90.00
#
_symmetry.space_group_name_H-M   'P 1'
#
loop_
_entity.id
_entity.type
_entity.pdbx_description
1 polymer ?
#
loop_
_entity_poly.entity_id
_entity_poly.type
_entity_poly.pdbx_seq_one_letter_code
_entity_poly.pdbx_strand_id
1 'polypeptide(L)'
;MQSWRRIMVLRGAMKVYDQAAKTVPDNEKMSMYEIYIAFVFERSLCFLYFLQQAIESGLPDKDVKVMCMKYAELEKSLGEIDRARAIYNFRLNIFDPRSDADFWTKWHDFEVQHGNEDTIREMLRMKRLVSASYRPGLFILHLDLRT
;
A
#
# COMPACT_ATOMS: atom_id res chain seq x y z
N MET A 1 -21.14 16.14 8.80
CA MET A 1 -21.77 14.96 9.45
C MET A 1 -21.73 13.65 8.64
N GLN A 2 -21.46 13.65 7.32
CA GLN A 2 -21.41 12.44 6.47
C GLN A 2 -20.19 11.51 6.69
N SER A 3 -19.08 12.02 7.23
CA SER A 3 -17.81 11.27 7.38
C SER A 3 -17.89 10.08 8.36
N TRP A 4 -18.53 10.27 9.53
CA TRP A 4 -18.58 9.25 10.58
C TRP A 4 -19.41 8.01 10.23
N ARG A 5 -20.51 8.19 9.49
CA ARG A 5 -21.33 7.06 9.01
C ARG A 5 -20.57 6.22 7.98
N ARG A 6 -19.77 6.86 7.11
CA ARG A 6 -18.92 6.15 6.13
C ARG A 6 -17.83 5.33 6.81
N ILE A 7 -17.18 5.87 7.84
CA ILE A 7 -16.18 5.16 8.65
C ILE A 7 -16.79 3.96 9.40
N MET A 8 -17.99 4.11 9.97
CA MET A 8 -18.67 2.98 10.63
C MET A 8 -19.06 1.87 9.67
N VAL A 9 -19.58 2.19 8.49
CA VAL A 9 -19.93 1.19 7.46
C VAL A 9 -18.68 0.46 6.97
N LEU A 10 -17.56 1.17 6.77
CA LEU A 10 -16.27 0.56 6.45
C LEU A 10 -15.81 -0.39 7.56
N ARG A 11 -15.89 0.01 8.83
CA ARG A 11 -15.54 -0.88 9.97
C ARG A 11 -16.42 -2.13 10.03
N GLY A 12 -17.71 -2.02 9.74
CA GLY A 12 -18.63 -3.15 9.67
C GLY A 12 -18.27 -4.10 8.52
N ALA A 13 -18.07 -3.57 7.32
CA ALA A 13 -17.64 -4.34 6.17
C ALA A 13 -16.29 -5.03 6.42
N MET A 14 -15.32 -4.32 7.01
CA MET A 14 -13.99 -4.87 7.33
C MET A 14 -14.05 -6.07 8.26
N LYS A 15 -14.94 -6.08 9.25
CA LYS A 15 -15.13 -7.27 10.10
C LYS A 15 -15.67 -8.46 9.32
N VAL A 16 -16.57 -8.22 8.38
CA VAL A 16 -17.12 -9.28 7.51
C VAL A 16 -16.02 -9.83 6.60
N TYR A 17 -15.19 -8.96 6.02
CA TYR A 17 -14.08 -9.38 5.17
C TYR A 17 -12.95 -10.08 5.94
N ASP A 18 -12.58 -9.62 7.14
CA ASP A 18 -11.58 -10.29 7.99
C ASP A 18 -12.05 -11.70 8.39
N GLN A 19 -13.34 -11.86 8.67
CA GLN A 19 -13.93 -13.16 8.95
C GLN A 19 -13.97 -14.06 7.70
N ALA A 20 -14.25 -13.48 6.54
CA ALA A 20 -14.33 -14.19 5.28
C ALA A 20 -12.94 -14.63 4.79
N ALA A 21 -11.90 -13.79 4.95
CA ALA A 21 -10.51 -14.12 4.63
C ALA A 21 -9.96 -15.27 5.49
N LYS A 22 -10.49 -15.48 6.70
CA LYS A 22 -10.14 -16.61 7.59
C LYS A 22 -10.82 -17.92 7.22
N THR A 23 -11.93 -17.87 6.50
CA THR A 23 -12.77 -19.03 6.17
C THR A 23 -12.61 -19.51 4.74
N VAL A 24 -12.20 -18.62 3.83
CA VAL A 24 -12.04 -18.94 2.41
C VAL A 24 -10.68 -19.61 2.13
N PRO A 25 -10.65 -20.66 1.28
CA PRO A 25 -9.41 -21.31 0.86
C PRO A 25 -8.50 -20.37 0.03
N ASP A 26 -7.18 -20.59 0.09
CA ASP A 26 -6.16 -19.67 -0.47
C ASP A 26 -6.33 -19.38 -1.98
N ASN A 27 -6.90 -20.31 -2.74
CA ASN A 27 -7.16 -20.16 -4.17
C ASN A 27 -8.23 -19.10 -4.49
N GLU A 28 -9.15 -18.81 -3.56
CA GLU A 28 -10.27 -17.89 -3.75
C GLU A 28 -10.07 -16.55 -3.03
N LYS A 29 -9.09 -16.47 -2.13
CA LYS A 29 -8.76 -15.23 -1.40
C LYS A 29 -8.45 -14.07 -2.34
N MET A 30 -7.78 -14.34 -3.47
CA MET A 30 -7.45 -13.30 -4.45
C MET A 30 -8.69 -12.66 -5.08
N SER A 31 -9.68 -13.47 -5.50
CA SER A 31 -10.93 -12.97 -6.08
C SER A 31 -11.78 -12.21 -5.06
N MET A 32 -11.76 -12.63 -3.80
CA MET A 32 -12.38 -11.87 -2.72
C MET A 32 -11.72 -10.49 -2.54
N TYR A 33 -10.39 -10.44 -2.58
CA TYR A 33 -9.65 -9.18 -2.50
C TYR A 33 -9.96 -8.27 -3.68
N GLU A 34 -10.11 -8.78 -4.91
CA GLU A 34 -10.50 -7.96 -6.07
C GLU A 34 -11.86 -7.27 -5.91
N ILE A 35 -12.86 -7.98 -5.39
CA ILE A 35 -14.19 -7.39 -5.09
C ILE A 35 -14.09 -6.37 -3.94
N TYR A 36 -13.28 -6.67 -2.93
CA TYR A 36 -13.04 -5.76 -1.82
C TYR A 36 -12.34 -4.47 -2.25
N ILE A 37 -11.35 -4.59 -3.15
CA ILE A 37 -10.67 -3.46 -3.79
C ILE A 37 -11.69 -2.55 -4.47
N ALA A 38 -12.64 -3.13 -5.21
CA ALA A 38 -13.72 -2.37 -5.87
C ALA A 38 -14.68 -1.70 -4.86
N PHE A 39 -14.96 -2.31 -3.71
CA PHE A 39 -15.80 -1.73 -2.65
C PHE A 39 -15.09 -0.58 -1.89
N VAL A 40 -13.79 -0.72 -1.64
CA VAL A 40 -12.98 0.35 -1.02
C VAL A 40 -12.68 1.47 -2.01
N PHE A 41 -12.60 1.17 -3.31
CA PHE A 41 -12.44 2.15 -4.39
C PHE A 41 -13.51 3.25 -4.35
N GLU A 42 -14.74 2.90 -4.02
CA GLU A 42 -15.83 3.86 -3.87
C GLU A 42 -15.68 4.79 -2.64
N ARG A 43 -14.74 4.49 -1.73
CA ARG A 43 -14.64 5.11 -0.40
C ARG A 43 -13.27 5.56 0.07
N SER A 44 -12.20 5.34 -0.70
CA SER A 44 -10.89 6.04 -0.78
C SER A 44 -10.08 6.37 0.51
N LEU A 45 -10.67 6.37 1.70
CA LEU A 45 -10.09 6.97 2.91
C LEU A 45 -9.32 6.00 3.80
N CYS A 46 -9.25 4.70 3.48
CA CYS A 46 -8.67 3.69 4.38
C CYS A 46 -7.75 2.67 3.69
N PHE A 47 -7.20 2.97 2.52
CA PHE A 47 -6.39 2.01 1.77
C PHE A 47 -5.13 1.53 2.53
N LEU A 48 -4.37 2.44 3.14
CA LEU A 48 -3.19 2.08 3.94
C LEU A 48 -3.54 1.19 5.14
N TYR A 49 -4.69 1.45 5.78
CA TYR A 49 -5.21 0.59 6.85
C TYR A 49 -5.49 -0.83 6.34
N PHE A 50 -6.06 -0.93 5.13
CA PHE A 50 -6.34 -2.23 4.54
C PHE A 50 -5.08 -2.99 4.11
N LEU A 51 -4.11 -2.33 3.47
CA LEU A 51 -2.82 -2.96 3.17
C LEU A 51 -2.14 -3.47 4.44
N GLN A 52 -2.20 -2.70 5.52
CA GLN A 52 -1.67 -3.14 6.80
C GLN A 52 -2.40 -4.38 7.31
N GLN A 53 -3.73 -4.41 7.26
CA GLN A 53 -4.52 -5.59 7.63
C GLN A 53 -4.19 -6.81 6.76
N ALA A 54 -4.00 -6.63 5.44
CA ALA A 54 -3.65 -7.71 4.53
C ALA A 54 -2.27 -8.31 4.89
N ILE A 55 -1.30 -7.47 5.26
CA ILE A 55 0.01 -7.93 5.76
C ILE A 55 -0.15 -8.67 7.10
N GLU A 56 -0.92 -8.13 8.04
CA GLU A 56 -1.19 -8.75 9.33
C GLU A 56 -1.92 -10.09 9.20
N SER A 57 -2.72 -10.27 8.14
CA SER A 57 -3.40 -11.53 7.81
C SER A 57 -2.46 -12.62 7.25
N GLY A 58 -1.20 -12.30 6.99
CA GLY A 58 -0.18 -13.25 6.49
C GLY A 58 -0.13 -13.37 4.97
N LEU A 59 -0.61 -12.36 4.23
CA LEU A 59 -0.50 -12.34 2.77
C LEU A 59 0.98 -12.32 2.35
N PRO A 60 1.42 -13.16 1.39
CA PRO A 60 2.82 -13.21 0.99
C PRO A 60 3.24 -11.90 0.31
N ASP A 61 4.51 -11.52 0.50
CA ASP A 61 5.06 -10.24 0.01
C ASP A 61 4.81 -10.00 -1.48
N LYS A 62 4.81 -11.06 -2.30
CA LYS A 62 4.53 -10.98 -3.75
C LYS A 62 3.14 -10.40 -4.03
N ASP A 63 2.12 -10.84 -3.30
CA ASP A 63 0.74 -10.41 -3.54
C ASP A 63 0.52 -8.99 -2.98
N VAL A 64 1.18 -8.67 -1.87
CA VAL A 64 1.22 -7.31 -1.31
C VAL A 64 1.81 -6.32 -2.34
N LYS A 65 2.91 -6.68 -3.01
CA LYS A 65 3.52 -5.84 -4.06
C LYS A 65 2.56 -5.57 -5.21
N VAL A 66 1.89 -6.61 -5.71
CA VAL A 66 0.91 -6.49 -6.81
C VAL A 66 -0.27 -5.60 -6.38
N MET A 67 -0.74 -5.77 -5.15
CA MET A 67 -1.81 -4.95 -4.58
C MET A 67 -1.38 -3.47 -4.51
N CYS A 68 -0.23 -3.15 -3.91
CA CYS A 68 0.28 -1.78 -3.84
C CYS A 68 0.34 -1.10 -5.22
N MET A 69 0.82 -1.81 -6.25
CA MET A 69 0.91 -1.26 -7.61
C MET A 69 -0.45 -0.97 -8.24
N LYS A 70 -1.39 -1.92 -8.17
CA LYS A 70 -2.75 -1.71 -8.69
C LYS A 70 -3.42 -0.51 -8.02
N TYR A 71 -3.25 -0.35 -6.71
CA TYR A 71 -3.86 0.75 -5.98
C TYR A 71 -3.17 2.10 -6.17
N ALA A 72 -1.85 2.15 -6.36
CA ALA A 72 -1.17 3.39 -6.70
C ALA A 72 -1.66 3.96 -8.04
N GLU A 73 -1.87 3.08 -9.03
CA GLU A 73 -2.46 3.45 -10.33
C GLU A 73 -3.93 3.90 -10.18
N LEU A 74 -4.67 3.22 -9.31
CA LEU A 74 -6.06 3.54 -8.99
C LEU A 74 -6.22 4.93 -8.38
N GLU A 75 -5.45 5.25 -7.33
CA GLU A 75 -5.49 6.57 -6.67
C GLU A 75 -5.00 7.68 -7.61
N LYS A 76 -4.01 7.39 -8.46
CA LYS A 76 -3.61 8.29 -9.55
C LYS A 76 -4.78 8.57 -10.50
N SER A 77 -5.54 7.56 -10.91
CA SER A 77 -6.69 7.74 -11.82
C SER A 77 -7.83 8.55 -11.20
N LEU A 78 -7.94 8.55 -9.86
CA LEU A 78 -8.87 9.38 -9.10
C LEU A 78 -8.39 10.83 -8.89
N GLY A 79 -7.16 11.17 -9.33
CA GLY A 79 -6.56 12.49 -9.13
C GLY A 79 -5.97 12.71 -7.74
N GLU A 80 -5.81 11.64 -6.95
CA GLU A 80 -5.51 11.71 -5.52
C GLU A 80 -4.03 11.45 -5.28
N ILE A 81 -3.23 12.41 -5.73
CA ILE A 81 -1.77 12.30 -5.87
C ILE A 81 -1.09 12.07 -4.51
N ASP A 82 -1.52 12.75 -3.45
CA ASP A 82 -0.92 12.58 -2.12
C ASP A 82 -1.14 11.17 -1.56
N ARG A 83 -2.30 10.57 -1.87
CA ARG A 83 -2.63 9.21 -1.48
C ARG A 83 -1.84 8.20 -2.30
N ALA A 84 -1.76 8.38 -3.62
CA ALA A 84 -0.90 7.57 -4.49
C ALA A 84 0.58 7.61 -4.03
N ARG A 85 1.09 8.78 -3.64
CA ARG A 85 2.45 8.95 -3.11
C ARG A 85 2.65 8.23 -1.78
N ALA A 86 1.65 8.25 -0.89
CA ALA A 86 1.72 7.51 0.36
C ALA A 86 1.83 5.99 0.12
N ILE A 87 1.23 5.47 -0.94
CA ILE A 87 1.34 4.06 -1.34
C ILE A 87 2.75 3.73 -1.83
N TYR A 88 3.36 4.57 -2.65
CA TYR A 88 4.74 4.35 -3.08
C TYR A 88 5.73 4.36 -1.90
N ASN A 89 5.48 5.16 -0.88
CA ASN A 89 6.27 5.15 0.35
C ASN A 89 5.92 3.99 1.30
N PHE A 90 4.80 3.32 1.08
CA PHE A 90 4.34 2.23 1.93
C PHE A 90 5.19 0.99 1.69
N ARG A 91 5.78 0.47 2.78
CA ARG A 91 6.60 -0.77 2.78
C ARG A 91 7.70 -0.79 1.72
N LEU A 92 8.49 0.26 1.63
CA LEU A 92 9.74 0.26 0.85
C LEU A 92 10.72 -0.87 1.23
N ASN A 93 10.53 -1.48 2.40
CA ASN A 93 11.28 -2.64 2.86
C ASN A 93 10.99 -3.94 2.08
N ILE A 94 9.85 -4.07 1.39
CA ILE A 94 9.55 -5.26 0.58
C ILE A 94 10.02 -5.12 -0.87
N PHE A 95 10.15 -3.89 -1.38
CA PHE A 95 10.54 -3.60 -2.76
C PHE A 95 12.06 -3.42 -2.88
N ASP A 96 12.77 -4.43 -3.38
CA ASP A 96 14.21 -4.34 -3.62
C ASP A 96 14.48 -3.63 -4.96
N PRO A 97 15.25 -2.52 -4.99
CA PRO A 97 15.68 -1.87 -6.23
C PRO A 97 16.33 -2.78 -7.27
N ARG A 98 16.87 -3.94 -6.87
CA ARG A 98 17.52 -4.91 -7.77
C ARG A 98 16.54 -5.86 -8.44
N SER A 99 15.52 -6.34 -7.72
CA SER A 99 14.53 -7.27 -8.28
C SER A 99 13.26 -6.56 -8.77
N ASP A 100 12.91 -5.43 -8.18
CA ASP A 100 11.65 -4.71 -8.43
C ASP A 100 11.90 -3.40 -9.19
N ALA A 101 12.73 -3.45 -10.25
CA ALA A 101 13.10 -2.25 -11.03
C ALA A 101 11.86 -1.52 -11.61
N ASP A 102 10.84 -2.27 -12.02
CA ASP A 102 9.59 -1.73 -12.58
C ASP A 102 8.85 -0.83 -11.59
N PHE A 103 8.85 -1.17 -10.29
CA PHE A 103 8.25 -0.35 -9.23
C PHE A 103 8.94 1.01 -9.17
N TRP A 104 10.28 1.01 -9.11
CA TRP A 104 11.06 2.24 -8.99
C TRP A 104 10.99 3.13 -10.24
N THR A 105 10.89 2.52 -11.42
CA THR A 105 10.67 3.26 -12.67
C THR A 105 9.28 3.91 -12.67
N LYS A 106 8.23 3.17 -12.31
CA LYS A 106 6.87 3.73 -12.22
C LYS A 106 6.75 4.83 -11.17
N TRP A 107 7.43 4.70 -10.02
CA TRP A 107 7.44 5.77 -9.01
C TRP A 107 8.22 7.00 -9.50
N HIS A 108 9.35 6.81 -10.18
CA HIS A 108 10.06 7.91 -10.82
C HIS A 108 9.16 8.67 -11.81
N ASP A 109 8.51 7.96 -12.73
CA ASP A 109 7.63 8.58 -13.72
C ASP A 109 6.42 9.26 -13.07
N PHE A 110 5.92 8.71 -11.96
CA PHE A 110 4.89 9.35 -11.16
C PHE A 110 5.35 10.70 -10.59
N GLU A 111 6.53 10.78 -9.98
CA GLU A 111 7.06 12.03 -9.43
C GLU A 111 7.47 13.03 -10.51
N VAL A 112 7.91 12.57 -11.68
CA VAL A 112 8.16 13.47 -12.84
C VAL A 112 6.86 14.10 -13.33
N GLN A 113 5.75 13.35 -13.32
CA GLN A 113 4.45 13.83 -13.81
C GLN A 113 3.68 14.67 -12.79
N HIS A 114 3.77 14.35 -11.49
CA HIS A 114 2.91 14.95 -10.45
C HIS A 114 3.67 15.48 -9.22
N GLY A 115 4.99 15.35 -9.22
CA GLY A 115 5.87 15.78 -8.14
C GLY A 115 6.61 17.07 -8.46
N ASN A 116 7.63 17.33 -7.66
CA ASN A 116 8.56 18.44 -7.83
C ASN A 116 9.99 17.95 -7.53
N GLU A 117 10.96 18.86 -7.62
CA GLU A 117 12.37 18.50 -7.39
C GLU A 117 12.62 17.88 -6.01
N ASP A 118 11.91 18.34 -4.98
CA ASP A 118 12.06 17.85 -3.62
C ASP A 118 11.51 16.43 -3.46
N THR A 119 10.34 16.13 -4.03
CA THR A 119 9.75 14.78 -3.97
C THR A 119 10.57 13.77 -4.77
N ILE A 120 11.10 14.17 -5.93
CA ILE A 120 12.02 13.35 -6.73
C ILE A 120 13.31 13.08 -5.94
N ARG A 121 13.88 14.10 -5.29
CA ARG A 121 15.09 13.95 -4.48
C ARG A 121 14.88 13.01 -3.30
N GLU A 122 13.73 13.09 -2.64
CA GLU A 122 13.37 12.17 -1.56
C GLU A 122 13.18 10.75 -2.07
N MET A 123 12.50 10.53 -3.20
CA MET A 123 12.39 9.20 -3.81
C MET A 123 13.76 8.58 -4.10
N LEU A 124 14.68 9.36 -4.70
CA LEU A 124 16.05 8.89 -4.97
C LEU A 124 16.86 8.61 -3.69
N ARG A 125 16.59 9.34 -2.61
CA ARG A 125 17.16 9.05 -1.29
C ARG A 125 16.62 7.72 -0.76
N MET A 126 15.31 7.50 -0.83
CA MET A 126 14.69 6.24 -0.41
C MET A 126 15.21 5.04 -1.20
N LYS A 127 15.35 5.18 -2.53
CA LYS A 127 15.95 4.14 -3.39
C LYS A 127 17.35 3.75 -2.94
N ARG A 128 18.19 4.75 -2.61
CA ARG A 128 19.55 4.53 -2.10
C ARG A 128 19.54 3.86 -0.72
N LEU A 129 18.65 4.30 0.17
CA LEU A 129 18.51 3.72 1.50
C LEU A 129 18.11 2.24 1.41
N VAL A 130 17.08 1.90 0.62
CA VAL A 130 16.66 0.49 0.47
C VAL A 130 17.77 -0.33 -0.20
N SER A 131 18.43 0.20 -1.23
CA SER A 131 19.53 -0.52 -1.89
C SER A 131 20.74 -0.75 -0.99
N ALA A 132 21.01 0.15 -0.03
CA ALA A 132 22.12 0.03 0.91
C ALA A 132 21.75 -0.79 2.15
N SER A 133 20.48 -0.71 2.57
CA SER A 133 19.93 -1.32 3.78
C SER A 133 19.14 -2.59 3.51
N TYR A 134 19.18 -3.17 2.31
CA TYR A 134 18.48 -4.43 2.01
C TYR A 134 19.05 -5.57 2.87
N ARG A 135 18.43 -5.69 4.05
CA ARG A 135 18.50 -6.80 4.98
C ARG A 135 17.05 -7.27 5.11
N PRO A 136 16.68 -8.43 4.54
CA PRO A 136 15.36 -8.98 4.79
C PRO A 136 15.19 -9.14 6.31
N GLY A 137 14.27 -8.38 6.91
CA GLY A 137 13.86 -8.52 8.32
C GLY A 137 14.36 -7.50 9.36
N LEU A 138 15.09 -6.43 9.01
CA LEU A 138 15.62 -5.51 10.04
C LEU A 138 15.15 -4.05 9.89
N PHE A 139 13.86 -3.79 10.08
CA PHE A 139 13.32 -2.44 10.38
C PHE A 139 12.09 -2.51 11.30
N ILE A 140 12.13 -3.39 12.30
CA ILE A 140 11.51 -3.11 13.61
C ILE A 140 12.62 -2.45 14.41
N LEU A 141 12.34 -1.37 15.15
CA LEU A 141 13.27 -0.42 15.80
C LEU A 141 13.53 0.90 15.03
N HIS A 142 12.48 1.65 14.67
CA HIS A 142 12.56 3.12 14.82
C HIS A 142 11.20 3.82 15.01
N LEU A 143 10.23 3.14 15.63
CA LEU A 143 8.97 3.77 16.07
C LEU A 143 8.60 3.47 17.53
N ASP A 144 9.51 2.91 18.33
CA ASP A 144 9.38 3.02 19.78
C ASP A 144 9.98 4.34 20.26
N LEU A 145 9.08 5.26 20.58
CA LEU A 145 9.13 6.19 21.70
C LEU A 145 10.21 7.29 21.66
N ARG A 146 9.88 8.40 20.99
CA ARG A 146 9.92 9.66 21.74
C ARG A 146 8.74 9.62 22.72
N THR A 147 9.08 9.77 24.00
CA THR A 147 8.28 9.78 25.24
C THR A 147 7.75 8.44 25.70
#